data_AF-A0A759YG21-F1
#
_entry.id   AF-A0A759YG21-F1
#
_cell.length_a   1.000
_cell.length_b   1.000
_cell.length_c   1.000
_cell.angle_alpha   90.00
_cell.angle_beta   90.00
_cell.angle_gamma   90.00
#
_symmetry.space_group_name_H-M   'P 1'
#
loop_
_entity.id
_entity.type
_entity.pdbx_description
1 polymer ?
#
loop_
_entity_poly.entity_id
_entity_poly.type
_entity_poly.pdbx_seq_one_letter_code
_entity_poly.pdbx_strand_id
1 'polypeptide(L)'
;MINEDLFIKNIHSKNQDRISVALVYDTLSKEAHRGCGLYYEIYESCFIGLLRDHLSELNEADANKLRRYAESKGTKIDDESWSEALEAERECRAEIYREQM
;
A
#
# COMPACT_ATOMS: atom_id res chain seq x y z
N MET A 1 27.87 -0.38 4.84
CA MET A 1 27.24 0.88 4.41
C MET A 1 25.74 0.71 4.58
N ILE A 2 25.10 1.50 5.44
CA ILE A 2 23.63 1.53 5.52
C ILE A 2 23.16 2.31 4.29
N ASN A 3 22.38 1.67 3.42
CA ASN A 3 21.82 2.34 2.25
C ASN A 3 20.72 3.30 2.75
N GLU A 4 21.06 4.58 2.94
CA GLU A 4 20.10 5.63 3.35
C GLU A 4 18.94 5.80 2.36
N ASP A 5 19.09 5.27 1.13
CA ASP A 5 18.04 5.17 0.12
C ASP A 5 16.91 4.21 0.49
N LEU A 6 17.13 3.32 1.47
CA LEU A 6 16.11 2.39 1.95
C LEU A 6 15.34 2.91 3.17
N PHE A 7 15.59 4.14 3.61
CA PHE A 7 14.93 4.72 4.77
C PHE A 7 14.15 5.97 4.40
N ILE A 8 12.99 6.15 5.03
CA ILE A 8 12.07 7.29 4.90
C ILE A 8 11.68 7.82 6.29
N LYS A 9 11.07 9.00 6.36
CA LYS A 9 10.51 9.53 7.61
C LYS A 9 9.50 8.55 8.20
N ASN A 10 9.62 8.26 9.50
CA ASN A 10 8.56 7.56 10.23
C ASN A 10 7.44 8.55 10.59
N ILE A 11 6.32 8.50 9.86
CA ILE A 11 5.18 9.42 10.06
C ILE A 11 4.54 9.29 11.46
N HIS A 12 4.70 8.15 12.12
CA HIS A 12 4.14 7.90 13.44
C HIS A 12 5.10 8.25 14.59
N SER A 13 6.36 8.57 14.29
CA SER A 13 7.28 9.04 15.32
C SER A 13 7.11 10.54 15.57
N LYS A 14 7.13 10.92 16.85
CA LYS A 14 7.19 12.33 17.27
C LYS A 14 8.61 12.92 17.13
N ASN A 15 9.61 12.06 16.92
CA ASN A 15 11.00 12.45 16.69
C ASN A 15 11.32 12.38 15.18
N GLN A 16 12.54 12.78 14.79
CA GLN A 16 13.02 12.67 13.40
C GLN A 16 13.48 11.24 13.04
N ASP A 17 12.79 10.23 13.55
CA ASP A 17 13.16 8.84 13.32
C ASP A 17 12.93 8.44 11.86
N ARG A 18 13.83 7.59 11.37
CA ARG A 18 13.75 7.01 10.03
C ARG A 18 13.31 5.55 10.14
N ILE A 19 12.47 5.11 9.20
CA ILE A 19 11.99 3.73 9.09
C ILE A 19 12.32 3.18 7.71
N SER A 20 12.56 1.87 7.60
CA SER A 20 12.87 1.27 6.30
C SER A 20 11.64 1.22 5.40
N VAL A 21 11.83 1.47 4.10
CA VAL A 21 10.77 1.36 3.09
C VAL A 21 10.19 -0.06 3.04
N ALA A 22 11.04 -1.07 3.28
CA ALA A 22 10.62 -2.46 3.35
C ALA A 22 9.66 -2.72 4.52
N LEU A 23 9.98 -2.20 5.71
CA LEU A 23 9.13 -2.38 6.88
C LEU A 23 7.79 -1.67 6.72
N VAL A 24 7.78 -0.46 6.14
CA VAL A 24 6.55 0.27 5.83
C VAL A 24 5.69 -0.54 4.87
N TYR A 25 6.25 -0.95 3.72
CA TYR A 25 5.55 -1.75 2.72
C TYR A 25 4.96 -3.05 3.31
N ASP A 26 5.76 -3.82 4.06
CA ASP A 26 5.32 -5.08 4.67
C ASP A 26 4.24 -4.86 5.74
N THR A 27 4.29 -3.74 6.46
CA THR A 27 3.28 -3.41 7.49
C THR A 27 1.95 -3.08 6.84
N LEU A 28 1.94 -2.25 5.80
CA LEU A 28 0.73 -1.90 5.06
C LEU A 28 0.13 -3.12 4.35
N SER A 29 0.96 -4.00 3.77
CA SER A 29 0.51 -5.25 3.16
C SER A 29 -0.17 -6.16 4.20
N LYS A 30 0.44 -6.31 5.39
CA LYS A 30 -0.17 -7.07 6.50
C LYS A 30 -1.49 -6.46 6.96
N GLU A 31 -1.61 -5.14 6.96
CA GLU A 31 -2.84 -4.44 7.32
C GLU A 31 -3.95 -4.71 6.31
N ALA A 32 -3.66 -4.56 5.00
CA ALA A 32 -4.58 -4.90 3.92
C ALA A 32 -5.03 -6.37 3.99
N HIS A 33 -4.10 -7.29 4.29
CA HIS A 33 -4.40 -8.72 4.39
C HIS A 33 -5.38 -9.07 5.52
N ARG A 34 -5.40 -8.34 6.64
CA ARG A 34 -6.30 -8.63 7.77
C ARG A 34 -7.79 -8.44 7.42
N GLY A 35 -8.09 -7.59 6.45
CA GLY A 35 -9.47 -7.23 6.08
C GLY A 35 -9.96 -7.86 4.77
N CYS A 36 -9.10 -8.53 4.01
CA CYS A 36 -9.44 -8.93 2.64
C CYS A 36 -10.24 -10.23 2.53
N GLY A 37 -10.40 -10.99 3.62
CA GLY A 37 -11.16 -12.25 3.59
C GLY A 37 -10.58 -13.32 2.66
N LEU A 38 -9.27 -13.25 2.35
CA LEU A 38 -8.56 -14.07 1.35
C LEU A 38 -8.94 -13.81 -0.12
N TYR A 39 -9.65 -12.71 -0.41
CA TYR A 39 -9.88 -12.24 -1.77
C TYR A 39 -8.76 -11.31 -2.21
N TYR A 40 -8.15 -11.61 -3.37
CA TYR A 40 -7.00 -10.85 -3.86
C TYR A 40 -7.39 -9.43 -4.25
N GLU A 41 -8.55 -9.25 -4.88
CA GLU A 41 -9.07 -7.98 -5.37
C GLU A 41 -9.31 -7.02 -4.20
N ILE A 42 -9.84 -7.53 -3.08
CA ILE A 42 -10.03 -6.76 -1.85
C ILE A 42 -8.67 -6.43 -1.21
N TYR A 43 -7.73 -7.37 -1.21
CA TYR A 43 -6.38 -7.13 -0.70
C TYR A 43 -5.67 -6.03 -1.50
N GLU A 44 -5.67 -6.15 -2.82
CA GLU A 44 -4.97 -5.25 -3.72
C GLU A 44 -5.51 -3.84 -3.61
N SER A 45 -6.84 -3.68 -3.60
CA SER A 45 -7.44 -2.36 -3.42
C SER A 45 -7.09 -1.78 -2.03
N CYS A 46 -7.27 -2.54 -0.96
CA CYS A 46 -6.93 -2.06 0.38
C CYS A 46 -5.44 -1.67 0.48
N PHE A 47 -4.55 -2.46 -0.15
CA PHE A 47 -3.12 -2.23 -0.09
C PHE A 47 -2.68 -0.99 -0.86
N ILE A 48 -3.17 -0.79 -2.09
CA ILE A 48 -2.85 0.40 -2.88
C ILE A 48 -3.41 1.66 -2.20
N GLY A 49 -4.62 1.59 -1.63
CA GLY A 49 -5.21 2.69 -0.85
C GLY A 49 -4.34 3.12 0.33
N LEU A 50 -3.94 2.16 1.17
CA LEU A 50 -3.05 2.40 2.31
C LEU A 50 -1.68 2.99 1.89
N LEU A 51 -1.12 2.51 0.77
CA LEU A 51 0.12 3.07 0.23
C LEU A 51 -0.06 4.52 -0.21
N ARG A 52 -1.16 4.86 -0.90
CA ARG A 52 -1.46 6.22 -1.35
C ARG A 52 -1.64 7.18 -0.18
N ASP A 53 -2.36 6.75 0.86
CA ASP A 53 -2.54 7.52 2.09
C ASP A 53 -1.20 7.79 2.77
N HIS A 54 -0.37 6.74 2.94
CA HIS A 54 0.96 6.89 3.55
C HIS A 54 1.88 7.82 2.74
N LEU A 55 1.83 7.73 1.40
CA LEU A 55 2.59 8.62 0.51
C LEU A 55 2.18 10.09 0.66
N SER A 56 0.91 10.37 0.94
CA SER A 56 0.40 11.74 1.09
C SER A 56 0.96 12.47 2.32
N GLU A 57 1.42 11.72 3.32
CA GLU A 57 2.03 12.25 4.55
C GLU A 57 3.55 12.47 4.46
N LEU A 58 4.18 11.97 3.39
CA LEU A 58 5.61 12.07 3.16
C LEU A 58 5.97 13.31 2.32
N ASN A 59 7.22 13.78 2.49
CA ASN A 59 7.78 14.71 1.53
C ASN A 59 8.05 13.99 0.19
N GLU A 60 8.23 14.76 -0.88
CA GLU A 60 8.40 14.21 -2.23
C GLU A 60 9.59 13.23 -2.36
N ALA A 61 10.71 13.51 -1.69
CA ALA A 61 11.90 12.67 -1.74
C ALA A 61 11.66 11.29 -1.11
N ASP A 62 11.06 11.25 0.08
CA ASP A 62 10.73 10.02 0.78
C ASP A 62 9.58 9.27 0.08
N ALA A 63 8.57 9.98 -0.43
CA ALA A 63 7.49 9.40 -1.22
C ALA A 63 8.03 8.69 -2.47
N ASN A 64 8.98 9.30 -3.19
CA ASN A 64 9.60 8.70 -4.36
C ASN A 64 10.42 7.44 -4.03
N LYS A 65 11.07 7.38 -2.85
CA LYS A 65 11.75 6.16 -2.38
C LYS A 65 10.76 5.01 -2.17
N LEU A 66 9.64 5.28 -1.50
CA LEU A 66 8.61 4.27 -1.25
C LEU A 66 7.93 3.82 -2.54
N ARG A 67 7.62 4.74 -3.47
CA ARG A 67 7.07 4.40 -4.80
C ARG A 67 7.98 3.46 -5.58
N ARG A 68 9.26 3.80 -5.72
CA ARG A 68 10.24 2.94 -6.41
C ARG A 68 10.37 1.57 -5.75
N TYR A 69 10.33 1.52 -4.42
CA TYR A 69 10.34 0.24 -3.70
C TYR A 69 9.10 -0.58 -4.01
N ALA A 70 7.90 0.02 -3.96
CA ALA A 70 6.65 -0.66 -4.30
C ALA A 70 6.62 -1.17 -5.75
N GLU A 71 7.07 -0.35 -6.72
CA GLU A 71 7.21 -0.74 -8.12
C GLU A 71 8.19 -1.92 -8.27
N SER A 72 9.31 -1.92 -7.53
CA SER A 72 10.26 -3.04 -7.52
C SER A 72 9.68 -4.35 -6.96
N LYS A 73 8.56 -4.26 -6.22
CA LYS A 73 7.78 -5.40 -5.72
C LYS A 73 6.60 -5.78 -6.63
N GLY A 74 6.39 -5.05 -7.73
CA GLY A 74 5.29 -5.25 -8.67
C GLY A 74 4.01 -4.50 -8.32
N THR A 75 4.02 -3.62 -7.32
CA THR A 75 2.84 -2.80 -6.96
C THR A 75 2.90 -1.45 -7.66
N LYS A 76 1.94 -1.23 -8.56
CA LYS A 76 1.72 0.07 -9.20
C LYS A 76 0.76 0.91 -8.37
N ILE A 77 1.08 2.20 -8.19
CA ILE A 77 0.34 3.10 -7.28
C ILE A 77 -0.28 4.29 -8.06
N ASP A 78 -0.11 4.33 -9.38
CA ASP A 78 -0.73 5.35 -10.23
C ASP A 78 -2.27 5.30 -10.20
N ASP A 79 -2.90 6.38 -10.67
CA ASP A 79 -4.35 6.57 -10.60
C ASP A 79 -5.13 5.54 -11.43
N GLU A 80 -4.54 5.07 -12.54
CA GLU A 80 -5.14 4.05 -13.41
C GLU A 80 -5.17 2.71 -12.68
N SER A 81 -4.02 2.23 -12.21
CA SER A 81 -3.90 0.99 -11.43
C SER A 81 -4.78 1.03 -10.17
N TRP A 82 -4.92 2.21 -9.55
CA TRP A 82 -5.79 2.38 -8.39
C TRP A 82 -7.27 2.24 -8.75
N SER A 83 -7.69 2.88 -9.83
CA SER A 83 -9.08 2.79 -10.31
C SER A 83 -9.45 1.37 -10.73
N GLU A 84 -8.53 0.64 -11.37
CA GLU A 84 -8.73 -0.77 -11.76
C GLU A 84 -8.91 -1.66 -10.54
N ALA A 85 -8.06 -1.52 -9.52
CA ALA A 85 -8.17 -2.29 -8.27
C ALA A 85 -9.49 -2.02 -7.53
N LEU A 86 -9.98 -0.78 -7.54
CA LEU A 86 -11.26 -0.42 -6.94
C LEU A 86 -12.45 -1.06 -7.66
N GLU A 87 -12.44 -1.11 -9.00
CA GLU A 87 -13.52 -1.76 -9.74
C GLU A 87 -13.47 -3.28 -9.55
N ALA A 88 -12.28 -3.89 -9.57
CA ALA A 88 -12.11 -5.31 -9.29
C ALA A 88 -12.61 -5.69 -7.88
N GLU A 89 -12.31 -4.89 -6.85
CA GLU A 89 -12.87 -5.07 -5.51
C GLU A 89 -14.39 -5.02 -5.54
N ARG A 90 -14.96 -4.04 -6.24
CA ARG A 90 -16.41 -3.83 -6.32
C ARG A 90 -17.11 -5.03 -6.96
N GLU A 91 -16.57 -5.54 -8.07
CA GLU A 91 -17.08 -6.74 -8.75
C GLU A 91 -16.97 -7.97 -7.85
N CYS A 92 -15.80 -8.20 -7.25
CA CYS A 92 -15.55 -9.30 -6.31
C CYS A 92 -16.55 -9.28 -5.14
N ARG A 93 -16.75 -8.13 -4.49
CA ARG A 93 -17.73 -7.99 -3.41
C ARG A 93 -19.15 -8.28 -3.88
N ALA A 94 -19.52 -7.82 -5.07
CA ALA A 94 -20.84 -8.10 -5.63
C ALA A 94 -21.08 -9.60 -5.88
N GLU A 95 -20.03 -10.37 -6.18
CA GLU A 95 -20.09 -11.85 -6.26
C GLU A 95 -20.25 -12.49 -4.88
N ILE A 96 -19.42 -12.09 -3.91
CA ILE A 96 -19.51 -12.58 -2.52
C ILE A 96 -20.93 -12.37 -1.96
N TYR A 97 -21.51 -11.18 -2.19
CA TYR A 97 -22.88 -10.91 -1.74
C TYR A 97 -23.94 -11.78 -2.43
N ARG A 98 -23.74 -12.14 -3.71
CA ARG A 98 -24.64 -13.03 -4.45
C ARG A 98 -24.57 -14.47 -3.95
N GLU A 99 -23.39 -14.95 -3.57
CA GLU A 99 -23.17 -16.32 -3.08
C GLU A 99 -23.68 -16.55 -1.65
N GLN A 100 -23.84 -15.46 -0.87
CA GLN A 100 -24.32 -15.51 0.52
C GLN A 100 -25.86 -15.37 0.66
N MET A 101 -26.58 -15.20 -0.45
CA MET A 101 -28.06 -15.23 -0.50
C MET A 101 -28.58 -16.60 -0.93
#